data_AF-A0A939ZS68-F1
#
_entry.id   AF-A0A939ZS68-F1
#
_cell.length_a   1.000
_cell.length_b   1.000
_cell.length_c   1.000
_cell.angle_alpha   90.00
_cell.angle_beta   90.00
_cell.angle_gamma   90.00
#
_symmetry.space_group_name_H-M   'P 1'
#
loop_
_entity.id
_entity.type
_entity.pdbx_description
1 polymer ?
#
loop_
_entity_poly.entity_id
_entity_poly.type
_entity_poly.pdbx_seq_one_letter_code
_entity_poly.pdbx_strand_id
1 'polypeptide(L)' 'MRQQKLDAKVGHLGTLDPLACGVLPVAVGRATRLFDYMLNKTKVYRARFTFGVTSDSLDPATPLIPVEGEKVTESS' A
#
# COMPACT_ATOMS: atom_id res chain seq x y z
N MET A 1 1.12 -30.02 -3.39
CA MET A 1 1.92 -29.26 -2.41
C MET A 1 1.40 -29.58 -1.01
N ARG A 2 2.26 -30.01 -0.08
CA ARG A 2 1.86 -30.39 1.27
C ARG A 2 1.89 -29.12 2.14
N GLN A 3 0.73 -28.66 2.62
CA GLN A 3 0.67 -27.51 3.53
C GLN A 3 1.21 -27.98 4.90
N GLN A 4 2.47 -27.66 5.21
CA GLN A 4 2.99 -27.84 6.56
C GLN A 4 2.42 -26.72 7.44
N LYS A 5 1.77 -27.09 8.54
CA LYS A 5 1.29 -26.14 9.54
C LYS A 5 2.51 -25.62 10.31
N LEU A 6 2.82 -24.33 10.16
CA LEU A 6 3.79 -23.65 11.02
C LEU A 6 3.08 -23.36 12.35
N ASP A 7 3.48 -24.00 13.45
CA ASP A 7 2.99 -23.68 14.80
C ASP A 7 3.57 -22.36 15.36
N ALA A 8 3.99 -21.45 14.47
CA ALA A 8 4.58 -20.17 14.82
C ALA A 8 3.60 -19.03 14.49
N LYS A 9 3.52 -18.02 15.36
CA LYS A 9 2.78 -16.78 15.11
C LYS A 9 3.31 -16.09 13.85
N VAL A 10 2.45 -15.67 12.93
CA VAL A 10 2.83 -14.93 11.71
C VAL A 10 2.07 -13.62 11.64
N GLY A 11 2.71 -12.56 11.14
CA GLY A 11 2.08 -11.26 10.86
C GLY A 11 2.92 -10.39 9.93
N HIS A 12 2.32 -9.37 9.32
CA HIS A 12 3.03 -8.41 8.46
C HIS A 12 3.41 -7.14 9.24
N LEU A 13 4.44 -6.41 8.81
CA LEU A 13 4.98 -5.22 9.50
C LEU A 13 4.57 -3.90 8.81
N GLY A 14 3.33 -3.88 8.31
CA GLY A 14 2.73 -2.79 7.56
C GLY A 14 1.81 -3.32 6.45
N THR A 15 0.70 -2.64 6.20
CA THR A 15 -0.28 -3.04 5.17
C THR A 15 0.16 -2.52 3.80
N LEU A 16 -0.14 -3.28 2.76
CA LEU A 16 -0.03 -2.84 1.36
C LEU A 16 -1.41 -2.97 0.74
N ASP A 17 -1.89 -1.92 0.07
CA ASP A 17 -3.20 -1.95 -0.58
C ASP A 17 -3.24 -3.05 -1.65
N PRO A 18 -4.39 -3.71 -1.89
CA PRO A 18 -4.47 -4.81 -2.85
C PRO A 18 -4.07 -4.45 -4.29
N LEU A 19 -4.27 -3.19 -4.69
CA LEU A 19 -3.86 -2.69 -6.01
C LEU A 19 -2.38 -2.31 -6.08
N ALA A 20 -1.72 -2.13 -4.94
CA ALA A 20 -0.32 -1.81 -4.89
C ALA A 20 0.55 -3.08 -5.02
N CYS A 21 1.80 -2.90 -5.39
CA CYS A 21 2.80 -3.95 -5.38
C CYS A 21 4.08 -3.44 -4.72
N GLY A 22 4.89 -4.37 -4.20
CA GLY A 22 6.16 -4.03 -3.57
C GLY A 22 6.49 -4.91 -2.38
N VAL A 23 7.23 -4.33 -1.44
CA VAL A 23 7.75 -5.04 -0.27
C VAL A 23 6.68 -5.12 0.82
N LEU A 24 6.33 -6.35 1.23
CA LEU A 24 5.49 -6.63 2.39
C LEU A 24 6.32 -7.44 3.41
N PRO A 25 6.92 -6.81 4.42
CA PRO A 25 7.72 -7.52 5.41
C PRO A 25 6.82 -8.44 6.24
N VAL A 26 7.17 -9.72 6.31
CA VAL A 26 6.48 -10.74 7.11
C VAL A 26 7.37 -11.17 8.27
N ALA A 27 6.81 -11.22 9.46
CA ALA A 27 7.46 -11.67 10.67
C ALA A 27 6.88 -13.01 11.13
N VAL A 28 7.75 -13.89 11.63
CA VAL A 28 7.42 -15.23 12.11
C VAL A 28 7.94 -15.42 13.54
N GLY A 29 7.14 -16.08 14.38
CA GLY A 29 7.44 -16.36 15.77
C GLY A 29 7.67 -15.09 16.59
N ARG A 30 8.81 -15.01 17.29
CA ARG A 30 9.12 -13.87 18.17
C ARG A 30 9.35 -12.56 17.42
N ALA A 31 9.69 -12.61 16.14
CA ALA A 31 9.93 -11.42 15.32
C ALA A 31 8.66 -10.56 15.15
N THR A 32 7.47 -11.12 15.34
CA THR A 32 6.21 -10.35 15.26
C THR A 32 6.14 -9.23 16.30
N ARG A 33 6.97 -9.28 17.35
CA ARG A 33 7.08 -8.23 18.37
C ARG A 33 7.80 -6.97 17.89
N LEU A 34 8.41 -6.99 16.69
CA LEU A 34 9.14 -5.86 16.12
C LEU A 34 8.25 -4.90 15.32
N PHE A 35 6.93 -5.10 15.32
CA PHE A 35 5.97 -4.29 14.57
C PHE A 35 6.13 -2.79 14.82
N ASP A 36 6.18 -2.38 16.08
CA ASP A 36 6.26 -0.97 16.48
C ASP A 36 7.56 -0.31 15.98
N TYR A 37 8.65 -1.08 15.85
CA TYR A 37 9.91 -0.58 15.32
C TYR A 37 9.85 -0.31 13.80
N MET A 38 9.03 -1.07 13.08
CA MET A 38 8.86 -0.92 11.63
C MET A 38 7.85 0.15 11.24
N LEU A 39 6.92 0.49 12.14
CA LEU A 39 5.86 1.46 11.86
C LEU A 39 6.41 2.84 11.46
N ASN A 40 7.46 3.28 12.15
CA ASN A 40 8.06 4.60 11.99
C ASN A 40 9.23 4.64 10.98
N LYS A 41 9.44 3.55 10.22
CA LYS A 41 10.48 3.52 9.19
C LYS A 41 10.01 4.21 7.92
N THR A 42 10.92 4.91 7.27
CA THR A 42 10.67 5.52 5.97
C THR A 42 10.27 4.48 4.94
N LYS A 43 9.22 4.79 4.18
CA LYS A 43 8.73 3.99 3.06
C LYS A 43 8.83 4.84 1.80
N VAL A 44 9.33 4.23 0.72
CA VAL A 44 9.48 4.91 -0.57
C VAL A 44 8.55 4.23 -1.57
N TYR A 45 7.79 5.05 -2.28
CA TYR A 45 6.79 4.59 -3.23
C TYR A 45 7.04 5.21 -4.61
N ARG A 46 6.67 4.47 -5.66
CA ARG A 46 6.52 5.00 -7.00
C ARG A 46 5.06 4.86 -7.39
N ALA A 47 4.39 5.99 -7.60
CA ALA A 47 2.98 6.05 -7.95
C ALA A 47 2.78 6.80 -9.26
N ARG A 48 1.63 6.56 -9.90
CA ARG A 48 1.14 7.35 -11.05
C ARG A 48 -0.23 7.89 -10.67
N PHE A 49 -0.42 9.18 -10.89
CA PHE A 49 -1.68 9.87 -10.63
C PHE A 49 -2.34 10.27 -11.94
N THR A 50 -3.67 10.26 -11.96
CA THR A 50 -4.49 10.83 -13.02
C THR A 50 -5.15 12.07 -12.46
N PHE A 51 -4.82 13.25 -13.00
CA PHE A 51 -5.40 14.52 -12.55
C PHE A 51 -6.78 14.78 -13.18
N GLY A 52 -7.58 15.61 -12.51
CA GLY A 52 -8.93 16.00 -12.98
C GLY A 52 -10.03 14.97 -12.70
N VAL A 53 -9.74 13.93 -11.92
CA VAL A 53 -10.70 12.90 -11.51
C VAL A 53 -10.53 12.56 -10.03
N THR A 54 -11.58 12.01 -9.41
CA THR A 54 -11.58 11.51 -8.03
C THR A 54 -12.35 10.18 -7.95
N SER A 55 -12.19 9.42 -6.88
CA SER A 55 -12.97 8.22 -6.60
C SER A 55 -13.07 7.99 -5.09
N ASP A 56 -14.07 7.22 -4.63
CA ASP A 56 -14.27 6.94 -3.21
C ASP A 56 -13.08 6.22 -2.57
N SER A 57 -12.37 5.41 -3.35
CA SER A 57 -11.18 4.68 -2.92
C SER A 57 -9.87 5.45 -3.10
N LEU A 58 -9.91 6.62 -3.75
CA LEU A 58 -8.73 7.42 -4.14
C LEU A 58 -7.71 6.66 -5.01
N ASP A 59 -8.13 5.54 -5.57
CA ASP A 59 -7.40 4.74 -6.52
C ASP A 59 -8.36 4.24 -7.62
N PRO A 60 -7.88 3.47 -8.61
CA PRO A 60 -8.73 2.97 -9.69
C PRO A 60 -9.61 1.76 -9.32
N ALA A 61 -9.70 1.34 -8.05
CA ALA A 61 -10.53 0.20 -7.62
C ALA A 61 -12.02 0.48 -7.78
N THR A 62 -12.42 1.74 -7.63
CA THR A 62 -13.79 2.20 -7.82
C THR A 62 -13.89 3.14 -9.02
N PRO A 63 -15.09 3.31 -9.63
CA PRO A 63 -15.27 4.22 -10.75
C PRO A 63 -14.75 5.64 -10.47
N LEU A 64 -14.06 6.22 -11.46
CA LEU A 64 -13.55 7.57 -11.40
C LEU A 64 -14.63 8.58 -11.80
N ILE A 65 -14.73 9.67 -11.06
CA ILE A 65 -15.67 10.78 -11.24
C ILE A 65 -14.85 12.03 -11.63
N PRO A 66 -15.17 12.71 -12.74
CA PRO A 66 -14.51 13.97 -13.09
C PRO A 66 -14.72 15.03 -12.02
N VAL A 67 -13.68 15.83 -11.76
CA VAL A 67 -13.79 17.02 -10.90
C VAL A 67 -13.63 18.27 -11.73
N GLU A 68 -14.41 19.31 -11.43
CA GLU A 68 -14.24 20.62 -12.04
C GLU A 68 -13.00 21.32 -11.47
N GLY A 69 -12.19 21.91 -12.34
CA GLY A 69 -10.97 22.62 -11.95
C GLY A 69 -10.26 23.26 -13.13
N GLU A 70 -9.38 24.22 -12.84
CA GLU A 70 -8.54 24.84 -13.87
C GLU A 70 -7.52 23.85 -14.42
N LYS A 71 -7.28 23.93 -15.73
CA LYS A 71 -6.23 23.16 -16.39
C LYS A 71 -4.87 23.71 -15.98
N VAL A 72 -4.19 23.00 -15.10
CA VAL A 72 -2.79 23.29 -14.78
C VAL A 72 -1.93 22.78 -15.94
N THR A 73 -1.11 23.67 -16.48
CA THR A 73 -0.08 23.31 -17.46
C THR A 73 1.25 23.12 -16.75
N GLU A 74 2.08 22.20 -17.23
CA GLU A 74 3.44 22.07 -16.72
C GLU A 74 4.21 23.35 -17.08
N SER A 75 4.62 24.11 -16.06
CA SER A 75 5.59 25.18 -16.23
C SER A 75 6.94 24.56 -16.53
N SER A 76 7.36 24.61 -17.80
CA SER A 76 8.72 24.24 -18.22
C SER A 76 9.75 25.23 -17.70
#